data_AF-A0A444US25-F1
#
_entry.id   AF-A0A444US25-F1
#
_cell.length_a   1.000
_cell.length_b   1.000
_cell.length_c   1.000
_cell.angle_alpha   90.00
_cell.angle_beta   90.00
_cell.angle_gamma   90.00
#
_symmetry.space_group_name_H-M   'P 1'
#
loop_
_entity.id
_entity.type
_entity.pdbx_description
1 polymer ?
#
loop_
_entity_poly.entity_id
_entity_poly.type
_entity_poly.pdbx_seq_one_letter_code
_entity_poly.pdbx_strand_id
1 'polypeptide(L)'
;EVSPIKFEQAMQTIKDANVGVDYYHPLSAKHHFDSESFVEAKRYLLLKSSAAKENIMQGNYETARSRLGEMLHTLQDFYSHSNWIELGYTVPNPDLIGAGEGIRNTAAPDQVTCINCNTDTCKNNILNNILGSKLITTGYFSLLPSKPAALCFVIDTTGSMAGEIENAKQRAFSIIDRKRGTPDEPSTYVLVPFNDPDFGPVYKTSDANIFKASISLLTANGGGDTPEMCLSGIQLALINSPPSSEIYVFTDAPAKDDYLRNNILALIESTKSSVTFLLTNIVFRKKRSGQQGQRARSTGSSILYQELAATSGGQTIETTKASLQKMTAVISESSTAALVTLFQAKNTFLNTESTFYFHVDESVTNVTAYISGNIISYTVSNPSGVSQNSSLQDGPLGYMENLGSFYILRLSGDVGRWQISISSYQNYDLKVTGQNVTMMLRVTGLTIYNTLVVKNVSFVDPGGSLIVSSPAMPALSTGLYYAYIERFPGQQFALVVTGQDNSSNEFRRQSNTRITSSRISVEVSSLRDTRLLSLLVWAAVWSSG
;
A
#
# COMPACT_ATOMS: atom_id res chain seq x y z
N GLU A 1 1.72 -60.56 4.24
CA GLU A 1 1.66 -59.73 5.46
C GLU A 1 2.36 -58.41 5.22
N VAL A 2 1.78 -57.29 5.68
CA VAL A 2 2.45 -55.99 5.64
C VAL A 2 3.39 -55.92 6.83
N SER A 3 4.69 -55.77 6.60
CA SER A 3 5.67 -55.58 7.68
C SER A 3 5.31 -54.31 8.46
N PRO A 4 5.28 -54.35 9.81
CA PRO A 4 5.05 -53.16 10.64
C PRO A 4 5.94 -51.98 10.26
N ILE A 5 7.21 -52.25 9.93
CA ILE A 5 8.19 -51.23 9.49
C ILE A 5 7.74 -50.54 8.20
N LYS A 6 7.23 -51.31 7.22
CA LYS A 6 6.75 -50.74 5.95
C LYS A 6 5.47 -49.92 6.13
N PHE A 7 4.63 -50.29 7.10
CA PHE A 7 3.44 -49.51 7.45
C PHE A 7 3.81 -48.19 8.13
N GLU A 8 4.76 -48.21 9.07
CA GLU A 8 5.28 -47.00 9.72
C GLU A 8 5.93 -46.05 8.72
N GLN A 9 6.78 -46.57 7.82
CA GLN A 9 7.41 -45.77 6.76
C GLN A 9 6.36 -45.13 5.84
N ALA A 10 5.32 -45.88 5.46
CA ALA A 10 4.22 -45.34 4.66
C ALA A 10 3.48 -44.21 5.40
N MET A 11 3.22 -44.37 6.70
CA MET A 11 2.61 -43.32 7.51
C MET A 11 3.50 -42.08 7.61
N GLN A 12 4.81 -42.28 7.73
CA GLN A 12 5.77 -41.19 7.82
C GLN A 12 5.80 -40.36 6.54
N THR A 13 5.78 -40.98 5.35
CA THR A 13 5.70 -40.26 4.07
C THR A 13 4.47 -39.34 3.99
N ILE A 14 3.33 -39.79 4.51
CA ILE A 14 2.09 -39.00 4.53
C ILE A 14 2.24 -37.82 5.50
N LYS A 15 2.76 -38.07 6.71
CA LYS A 15 3.00 -37.02 7.73
C LYS A 15 3.99 -35.97 7.23
N ASP A 16 5.10 -36.38 6.65
CA ASP A 16 6.13 -35.49 6.14
C ASP A 16 5.61 -34.62 5.00
N ALA A 17 4.82 -35.20 4.09
CA ALA A 17 4.20 -34.44 3.01
C ALA A 17 3.08 -33.51 3.49
N ASN A 18 2.37 -33.89 4.55
CA ASN A 18 1.37 -33.04 5.20
C ASN A 18 2.03 -31.82 5.85
N VAL A 19 2.98 -32.04 6.76
CA VAL A 19 3.77 -30.96 7.41
C VAL A 19 4.55 -30.15 6.37
N GLY A 20 4.98 -30.80 5.28
CA GLY A 20 5.66 -30.15 4.19
C GLY A 20 4.85 -29.02 3.54
N VAL A 21 3.51 -29.06 3.56
CA VAL A 21 2.72 -27.98 2.96
C VAL A 21 2.93 -26.66 3.68
N ASP A 22 2.91 -26.62 5.02
CA ASP A 22 3.28 -25.43 5.81
C ASP A 22 4.69 -24.94 5.46
N TYR A 23 5.62 -25.87 5.27
CA TYR A 23 7.03 -25.54 5.01
C TYR A 23 7.25 -24.97 3.60
N TYR A 24 6.63 -25.56 2.58
CA TYR A 24 6.83 -25.19 1.18
C TYR A 24 5.85 -24.12 0.70
N HIS A 25 4.70 -23.97 1.37
CA HIS A 25 3.61 -23.10 0.96
C HIS A 25 3.08 -22.15 2.06
N PRO A 26 3.90 -21.64 3.00
CA PRO A 26 3.46 -21.01 4.26
C PRO A 26 2.52 -19.80 4.13
N LEU A 27 2.47 -19.15 2.97
CA LEU A 27 1.65 -17.95 2.70
C LEU A 27 0.66 -18.17 1.56
N SER A 28 0.46 -19.43 1.17
CA SER A 28 -0.34 -19.74 0.01
C SER A 28 -1.77 -19.98 0.42
N ALA A 29 -2.60 -18.95 0.24
CA ALA A 29 -4.03 -19.00 0.56
C ALA A 29 -4.75 -20.24 -0.01
N LYS A 30 -4.42 -20.65 -1.24
CA LYS A 30 -4.99 -21.88 -1.84
C LYS A 30 -4.58 -23.20 -1.15
N HIS A 31 -3.42 -23.25 -0.49
CA HIS A 31 -2.95 -24.46 0.20
C HIS A 31 -3.48 -24.57 1.63
N HIS A 32 -3.83 -23.43 2.22
CA HIS A 32 -4.26 -23.28 3.61
C HIS A 32 -5.73 -22.85 3.76
N PHE A 33 -6.48 -22.78 2.65
CA PHE A 33 -7.86 -22.27 2.65
C PHE A 33 -8.02 -20.88 3.29
N ASP A 34 -7.03 -20.01 3.13
CA ASP A 34 -7.11 -18.63 3.62
C ASP A 34 -7.70 -17.69 2.57
N SER A 35 -7.96 -16.45 3.00
CA SER A 35 -8.27 -15.30 2.14
C SER A 35 -9.38 -15.60 1.12
N GLU A 36 -10.37 -16.37 1.53
CA GLU A 36 -11.54 -16.78 0.74
C GLU A 36 -11.20 -17.46 -0.60
N SER A 37 -9.99 -18.04 -0.73
CA SER A 37 -9.49 -18.69 -1.94
C SER A 37 -10.11 -20.08 -2.16
N PHE A 38 -11.42 -20.22 -1.94
CA PHE A 38 -12.14 -21.49 -1.90
C PHE A 38 -12.09 -22.25 -3.22
N VAL A 39 -12.17 -21.56 -4.35
CA VAL A 39 -12.16 -22.17 -5.69
C VAL A 39 -10.79 -22.77 -5.99
N GLU A 40 -9.73 -22.01 -5.78
CA GLU A 40 -8.35 -22.42 -6.00
C GLU A 40 -7.95 -23.55 -5.06
N ALA A 41 -8.35 -23.46 -3.79
CA ALA A 41 -8.06 -24.47 -2.78
C ALA A 41 -8.78 -25.79 -3.06
N LYS A 42 -10.07 -25.72 -3.44
CA LYS A 42 -10.83 -26.89 -3.90
C LYS A 42 -10.20 -27.51 -5.15
N ARG A 43 -9.82 -26.69 -6.14
CA ARG A 43 -9.13 -27.19 -7.34
C ARG A 43 -7.82 -27.89 -7.00
N TYR A 44 -7.08 -27.36 -6.02
CA TYR A 44 -5.88 -28.00 -5.51
C TYR A 44 -6.18 -29.37 -4.87
N LEU A 45 -7.19 -29.46 -4.01
CA LEU A 45 -7.63 -30.72 -3.41
C LEU A 45 -7.96 -31.78 -4.47
N LEU A 46 -8.77 -31.41 -5.47
CA LEU A 46 -9.17 -32.32 -6.55
C LEU A 46 -7.97 -32.76 -7.40
N LEU A 47 -7.02 -31.85 -7.65
CA LEU A 47 -5.79 -32.15 -8.37
C LEU A 47 -4.94 -33.18 -7.59
N LYS A 48 -4.74 -32.97 -6.28
CA LYS A 48 -3.96 -33.90 -5.44
C LYS A 48 -4.65 -35.24 -5.26
N SER A 49 -5.97 -35.24 -5.10
CA SER A 49 -6.78 -36.47 -5.05
C SER A 49 -6.63 -37.30 -6.32
N SER A 50 -6.74 -36.64 -7.49
CA SER A 50 -6.61 -37.30 -8.79
C SER A 50 -5.20 -37.84 -9.00
N ALA A 51 -4.17 -37.04 -8.69
CA ALA A 51 -2.78 -37.46 -8.77
C ALA A 51 -2.46 -38.64 -7.83
N ALA A 52 -3.02 -38.65 -6.62
CA ALA A 52 -2.86 -39.78 -5.70
C ALA A 52 -3.46 -41.07 -6.29
N LYS A 53 -4.69 -41.01 -6.80
CA LYS A 53 -5.36 -42.16 -7.45
C LYS A 53 -4.59 -42.67 -8.66
N GLU A 54 -4.12 -41.77 -9.51
CA GLU A 54 -3.32 -42.12 -10.70
C GLU A 54 -2.02 -42.82 -10.30
N ASN A 55 -1.28 -42.29 -9.33
CA ASN A 55 -0.04 -42.90 -8.87
C ASN A 55 -0.27 -44.26 -8.20
N ILE A 56 -1.41 -44.48 -7.53
CA ILE A 56 -1.80 -45.80 -7.04
C ILE A 56 -1.97 -46.78 -8.21
N MET A 57 -2.67 -46.38 -9.27
CA MET A 57 -2.88 -47.24 -10.45
C MET A 57 -1.58 -47.58 -11.18
N GLN A 58 -0.60 -46.66 -11.16
CA GLN A 58 0.72 -46.86 -11.78
C GLN A 58 1.71 -47.63 -10.88
N GLY A 59 1.34 -47.98 -9.64
CA GLY A 59 2.24 -48.62 -8.68
C GLY A 59 3.24 -47.67 -7.99
N ASN A 60 3.11 -46.36 -8.20
CA ASN A 60 3.95 -45.30 -7.61
C ASN A 60 3.46 -44.94 -6.19
N TYR A 61 3.49 -45.91 -5.28
CA TYR A 61 2.87 -45.76 -3.96
C TYR A 61 3.51 -44.69 -3.07
N GLU A 62 4.78 -44.39 -3.23
CA GLU A 62 5.46 -43.33 -2.49
C GLU A 62 4.91 -41.94 -2.89
N THR A 63 4.87 -41.64 -4.20
CA THR A 63 4.29 -40.41 -4.71
C THR A 63 2.81 -40.31 -4.36
N ALA A 64 2.05 -41.41 -4.43
CA ALA A 64 0.65 -41.42 -4.01
C ALA A 64 0.49 -41.00 -2.54
N ARG A 65 1.35 -41.50 -1.65
CA ARG A 65 1.36 -41.13 -0.22
C ARG A 65 1.73 -39.67 -0.01
N SER A 66 2.70 -39.13 -0.75
CA SER A 66 3.02 -37.70 -0.68
C SER A 66 1.85 -36.82 -1.14
N ARG A 67 1.20 -37.14 -2.27
CA ARG A 67 0.02 -36.40 -2.74
C ARG A 67 -1.15 -36.48 -1.77
N LEU A 68 -1.33 -37.63 -1.12
CA LEU A 68 -2.31 -37.80 -0.06
C LEU A 68 -1.98 -36.91 1.15
N GLY A 69 -0.72 -36.86 1.59
CA GLY A 69 -0.29 -35.98 2.68
C GLY A 69 -0.56 -34.50 2.39
N GLU A 70 -0.18 -34.04 1.19
CA GLU A 70 -0.45 -32.66 0.72
C GLU A 70 -1.94 -32.34 0.72
N MET A 71 -2.78 -33.26 0.23
CA MET A 71 -4.24 -33.10 0.23
C MET A 71 -4.82 -33.06 1.65
N LEU A 72 -4.34 -33.92 2.55
CA LEU A 72 -4.80 -33.98 3.93
C LEU A 72 -4.51 -32.69 4.70
N HIS A 73 -3.36 -32.06 4.44
CA HIS A 73 -3.01 -30.79 5.07
C HIS A 73 -4.01 -29.70 4.67
N THR A 74 -4.19 -29.48 3.37
CA THR A 74 -5.16 -28.49 2.87
C THR A 74 -6.59 -28.78 3.34
N LEU A 75 -6.97 -30.06 3.52
CA LEU A 75 -8.26 -30.43 4.11
C LEU A 75 -8.38 -30.06 5.60
N GLN A 76 -7.32 -30.26 6.38
CA GLN A 76 -7.28 -29.90 7.80
C GLN A 76 -7.43 -28.39 7.96
N ASP A 77 -6.70 -27.64 7.14
CA ASP A 77 -6.69 -26.18 7.18
C ASP A 77 -8.03 -25.55 6.84
N PHE A 78 -8.83 -26.17 5.96
CA PHE A 78 -10.21 -25.72 5.77
C PHE A 78 -10.98 -25.68 7.09
N TYR A 79 -10.84 -26.68 7.96
CA TYR A 79 -11.60 -26.73 9.21
C TYR A 79 -11.01 -25.88 10.33
N SER A 80 -9.72 -25.56 10.30
CA SER A 80 -9.09 -24.66 11.28
C SER A 80 -9.12 -23.19 10.86
N HIS A 81 -9.15 -22.90 9.56
CA HIS A 81 -9.07 -21.52 9.04
C HIS A 81 -10.39 -21.02 8.46
N SER A 82 -11.41 -21.86 8.33
CA SER A 82 -12.79 -21.42 8.04
C SER A 82 -13.65 -21.39 9.29
N ASN A 83 -14.82 -20.75 9.17
CA ASN A 83 -15.83 -20.75 10.20
C ASN A 83 -16.74 -22.00 10.22
N TRP A 84 -16.36 -23.10 9.55
CA TRP A 84 -17.23 -24.27 9.38
C TRP A 84 -17.76 -24.83 10.72
N ILE A 85 -16.90 -24.87 11.73
CA ILE A 85 -17.23 -25.36 13.07
C ILE A 85 -18.11 -24.36 13.82
N GLU A 86 -17.83 -23.06 13.69
CA GLU A 86 -18.60 -21.96 14.28
C GLU A 86 -20.01 -21.87 13.69
N LEU A 87 -20.20 -22.32 12.44
CA LEU A 87 -21.52 -22.51 11.83
C LEU A 87 -22.31 -23.68 12.45
N GLY A 88 -21.72 -24.46 13.36
CA GLY A 88 -22.36 -25.58 14.05
C GLY A 88 -22.43 -26.86 13.23
N TYR A 89 -21.67 -26.97 12.15
CA TYR A 89 -21.58 -28.20 11.37
C TYR A 89 -20.68 -29.22 12.07
N THR A 90 -21.15 -30.47 12.12
CA THR A 90 -20.44 -31.59 12.78
C THR A 90 -19.99 -32.67 11.78
N VAL A 91 -20.30 -32.47 10.49
CA VAL A 91 -19.95 -33.39 9.41
C VAL A 91 -19.03 -32.70 8.41
N PRO A 92 -18.18 -33.46 7.68
CA PRO A 92 -17.34 -32.89 6.65
C PRO A 92 -18.15 -32.18 5.55
N ASN A 93 -17.64 -31.06 5.05
CA ASN A 93 -18.28 -30.32 3.97
C ASN A 93 -18.26 -31.16 2.67
N PRO A 94 -19.44 -31.53 2.11
CA PRO A 94 -19.51 -32.37 0.90
C PRO A 94 -18.95 -31.66 -0.34
N ASP A 95 -18.89 -30.33 -0.34
CA ASP A 95 -18.40 -29.55 -1.47
C ASP A 95 -16.87 -29.60 -1.60
N LEU A 96 -16.11 -29.98 -0.58
CA LEU A 96 -14.63 -29.98 -0.64
C LEU A 96 -14.07 -30.95 -1.67
N ILE A 97 -14.73 -32.10 -1.85
CA ILE A 97 -14.32 -33.17 -2.78
C ILE A 97 -15.40 -33.49 -3.82
N GLY A 98 -16.51 -32.74 -3.83
CA GLY A 98 -17.61 -32.90 -4.78
C GLY A 98 -17.31 -32.32 -6.16
N ALA A 99 -18.04 -32.79 -7.18
CA ALA A 99 -17.82 -32.47 -8.59
C ALA A 99 -18.17 -31.02 -9.01
N GLY A 100 -18.83 -30.24 -8.15
CA GLY A 100 -19.11 -28.82 -8.44
C GLY A 100 -17.84 -27.96 -8.44
N GLU A 101 -17.87 -26.78 -9.05
CA GLU A 101 -16.66 -25.93 -9.19
C GLU A 101 -16.28 -25.16 -7.90
N GLY A 102 -17.24 -24.88 -7.02
CA GLY A 102 -17.02 -24.07 -5.81
C GLY A 102 -17.51 -24.71 -4.52
N ILE A 103 -17.30 -24.01 -3.41
CA ILE A 103 -17.93 -24.27 -2.11
C ILE A 103 -19.19 -23.41 -2.04
N ARG A 104 -20.33 -23.98 -1.65
CA ARG A 104 -21.59 -23.25 -1.61
C ARG A 104 -21.70 -22.38 -0.37
N ASN A 105 -22.55 -21.35 -0.46
CA ASN A 105 -22.92 -20.47 0.64
C ASN A 105 -21.72 -19.75 1.27
N THR A 106 -20.78 -19.28 0.46
CA THR A 106 -19.66 -18.44 0.92
C THR A 106 -20.10 -16.98 1.11
N ALA A 107 -19.45 -16.27 2.01
CA ALA A 107 -19.60 -14.82 2.13
C ALA A 107 -19.20 -14.13 0.82
N ALA A 108 -19.82 -12.98 0.53
CA ALA A 108 -19.42 -12.17 -0.62
C ALA A 108 -18.12 -11.41 -0.32
N PRO A 109 -17.30 -11.06 -1.33
CA PRO A 109 -16.01 -10.40 -1.13
C PRO A 109 -16.05 -9.07 -0.35
N ASP A 110 -17.19 -8.37 -0.36
CA ASP A 110 -17.42 -7.10 0.35
C ASP A 110 -18.20 -7.27 1.66
N GLN A 111 -18.56 -8.50 2.02
CA GLN A 111 -19.36 -8.79 3.19
C GLN A 111 -18.49 -8.76 4.44
N VAL A 112 -18.84 -7.89 5.39
CA VAL A 112 -18.19 -7.89 6.70
C VAL A 112 -18.56 -9.19 7.43
N THR A 113 -17.57 -9.99 7.80
CA THR A 113 -17.80 -11.31 8.39
C THR A 113 -17.50 -11.40 9.89
N CYS A 114 -16.62 -10.53 10.40
CA CYS A 114 -16.21 -10.54 11.80
C CYS A 114 -15.94 -9.14 12.36
N ILE A 115 -15.96 -9.03 13.69
CA ILE A 115 -15.43 -7.90 14.46
C ILE A 115 -13.98 -8.15 14.86
N ASN A 116 -13.28 -7.09 15.26
CA ASN A 116 -11.91 -7.20 15.77
C ASN A 116 -11.87 -8.05 17.06
N CYS A 117 -10.82 -8.83 17.21
CA CYS A 117 -10.60 -9.61 18.42
C CYS A 117 -10.11 -8.72 19.55
N ASN A 118 -10.81 -8.76 20.69
CA ASN A 118 -10.42 -8.04 21.90
C ASN A 118 -9.66 -8.91 22.91
N THR A 119 -9.46 -10.19 22.59
CA THR A 119 -8.72 -11.17 23.40
C THR A 119 -7.93 -12.10 22.49
N ASP A 120 -6.89 -12.73 23.03
CA ASP A 120 -6.02 -13.69 22.31
C ASP A 120 -6.80 -14.89 21.72
N THR A 121 -8.00 -15.17 22.23
CA THR A 121 -8.79 -16.32 21.81
C THR A 121 -9.81 -16.01 20.70
N CYS A 122 -9.98 -14.74 20.32
CA CYS A 122 -10.93 -14.30 19.28
C CYS A 122 -12.38 -14.84 19.42
N LYS A 123 -12.80 -15.31 20.60
CA LYS A 123 -14.12 -15.93 20.78
C LYS A 123 -15.25 -14.97 20.41
N ASN A 124 -16.26 -15.49 19.70
CA ASN A 124 -17.46 -14.77 19.27
C ASN A 124 -17.17 -13.54 18.39
N ASN A 125 -16.08 -13.56 17.62
CA ASN A 125 -15.77 -12.47 16.70
C ASN A 125 -16.58 -12.53 15.40
N ILE A 126 -17.14 -13.68 15.02
CA ILE A 126 -17.96 -13.82 13.80
C ILE A 126 -19.34 -13.19 14.00
N LEU A 127 -19.80 -12.40 13.04
CA LEU A 127 -21.06 -11.67 13.14
C LEU A 127 -22.27 -12.61 13.08
N ASN A 128 -23.32 -12.26 13.84
CA ASN A 128 -24.56 -13.05 13.91
C ASN A 128 -25.26 -13.24 12.56
N ASN A 129 -25.15 -12.28 11.64
CA ASN A 129 -25.73 -12.41 10.30
C ASN A 129 -25.00 -13.45 9.43
N ILE A 130 -23.69 -13.66 9.64
CA ILE A 130 -22.92 -14.73 9.00
C ILE A 130 -23.35 -16.08 9.56
N LEU A 131 -23.41 -16.20 10.88
CA LEU A 131 -23.81 -17.43 11.58
C LEU A 131 -25.26 -17.81 11.27
N GLY A 132 -26.17 -16.82 11.27
CA GLY A 132 -27.59 -17.01 11.00
C GLY A 132 -27.89 -17.40 9.56
N SER A 133 -27.19 -16.80 8.60
CA SER A 133 -27.31 -17.13 7.16
C SER A 133 -26.44 -18.31 6.72
N LYS A 134 -25.69 -18.91 7.66
CA LYS A 134 -24.77 -20.04 7.43
C LYS A 134 -23.68 -19.77 6.40
N LEU A 135 -23.23 -18.53 6.29
CA LEU A 135 -22.24 -18.12 5.28
C LEU A 135 -20.83 -18.56 5.69
N ILE A 136 -20.11 -19.17 4.76
CA ILE A 136 -18.74 -19.66 4.96
C ILE A 136 -17.75 -18.54 4.67
N THR A 137 -16.84 -18.27 5.60
CA THR A 137 -15.73 -17.32 5.49
C THR A 137 -14.46 -17.97 6.02
N THR A 138 -13.30 -17.43 5.66
CA THR A 138 -12.00 -17.87 6.21
C THR A 138 -11.26 -16.74 6.89
N GLY A 139 -10.23 -17.11 7.64
CA GLY A 139 -9.20 -16.18 8.10
C GLY A 139 -8.41 -15.60 6.93
N TYR A 140 -7.79 -14.46 7.18
CA TYR A 140 -6.77 -13.89 6.33
C TYR A 140 -5.44 -14.08 7.05
N PHE A 141 -4.63 -14.98 6.53
CA PHE A 141 -3.30 -15.23 7.07
C PHE A 141 -2.26 -14.40 6.32
N SER A 142 -1.53 -13.57 7.05
CA SER A 142 -0.32 -12.90 6.57
C SER A 142 0.68 -12.76 7.71
N LEU A 143 1.98 -12.80 7.38
CA LEU A 143 3.09 -12.63 8.33
C LEU A 143 3.06 -11.26 9.06
N LEU A 144 2.28 -10.32 8.52
CA LEU A 144 1.84 -9.10 9.16
C LEU A 144 0.33 -9.03 8.92
N PRO A 145 -0.54 -9.40 9.87
CA PRO A 145 -1.98 -9.30 9.71
C PRO A 145 -2.38 -7.82 9.71
N SER A 146 -2.16 -7.13 8.60
CA SER A 146 -2.88 -5.92 8.25
C SER A 146 -3.85 -6.29 7.14
N LYS A 147 -5.13 -6.00 7.36
CA LYS A 147 -6.04 -5.81 6.23
C LYS A 147 -5.34 -4.80 5.30
N PRO A 148 -5.28 -5.04 3.98
CA PRO A 148 -4.60 -4.11 3.07
C PRO A 148 -5.15 -2.71 3.29
N ALA A 149 -4.25 -1.73 3.36
CA ALA A 149 -4.59 -0.33 3.63
C ALA A 149 -5.82 0.09 2.81
N ALA A 150 -6.78 0.73 3.46
CA ALA A 150 -7.93 1.29 2.77
C ALA A 150 -7.57 2.64 2.17
N LEU A 151 -8.26 2.99 1.07
CA LEU A 151 -8.28 4.34 0.55
C LEU A 151 -9.55 5.04 1.03
N CYS A 152 -9.38 6.09 1.82
CA CYS A 152 -10.49 6.74 2.52
C CYS A 152 -10.67 8.18 2.06
N PHE A 153 -11.91 8.59 1.88
CA PHE A 153 -12.31 9.94 1.51
C PHE A 153 -13.24 10.51 2.57
N VAL A 154 -12.84 11.60 3.21
CA VAL A 154 -13.65 12.36 4.16
C VAL A 154 -14.04 13.66 3.48
N ILE A 155 -15.31 13.83 3.11
CA ILE A 155 -15.73 14.93 2.21
C ILE A 155 -16.79 15.79 2.89
N ASP A 156 -16.50 17.08 2.99
CA ASP A 156 -17.44 18.12 3.41
C ASP A 156 -18.58 18.27 2.39
N THR A 157 -19.82 18.19 2.88
CA THR A 157 -21.06 18.27 2.09
C THR A 157 -21.91 19.50 2.43
N THR A 158 -21.35 20.46 3.17
CA THR A 158 -22.04 21.70 3.55
C THR A 158 -22.34 22.56 2.33
N GLY A 159 -23.32 23.47 2.45
CA GLY A 159 -23.74 24.33 1.34
C GLY A 159 -22.62 25.19 0.76
N SER A 160 -21.57 25.52 1.52
CA SER A 160 -20.44 26.29 0.98
C SER A 160 -19.55 25.52 0.01
N MET A 161 -19.56 24.19 0.10
CA MET A 161 -18.87 23.32 -0.84
C MET A 161 -19.54 23.28 -2.23
N ALA A 162 -20.67 23.97 -2.46
CA ALA A 162 -21.40 23.90 -3.74
C ALA A 162 -20.57 24.27 -4.98
N GLY A 163 -19.57 25.14 -4.83
CA GLY A 163 -18.63 25.46 -5.92
C GLY A 163 -17.45 24.48 -6.05
N GLU A 164 -17.23 23.61 -5.07
CA GLU A 164 -16.00 22.82 -4.91
C GLU A 164 -16.22 21.31 -4.83
N ILE A 165 -17.43 20.86 -4.53
CA ILE A 165 -17.71 19.44 -4.32
C ILE A 165 -17.45 18.63 -5.58
N GLU A 166 -17.73 19.17 -6.77
CA GLU A 166 -17.40 18.53 -8.04
C GLU A 166 -15.88 18.40 -8.24
N ASN A 167 -15.09 19.40 -7.80
CA ASN A 167 -13.63 19.30 -7.82
C ASN A 167 -13.12 18.23 -6.84
N ALA A 168 -13.72 18.15 -5.65
CA ALA A 168 -13.40 17.10 -4.68
C ALA A 168 -13.69 15.69 -5.24
N LYS A 169 -14.84 15.51 -5.88
CA LYS A 169 -15.21 14.25 -6.57
C LYS A 169 -14.22 13.89 -7.66
N GLN A 170 -13.89 14.82 -8.55
CA GLN A 170 -12.94 14.58 -9.65
C GLN A 170 -11.56 14.17 -9.12
N ARG A 171 -11.08 14.77 -8.04
CA ARG A 171 -9.82 14.39 -7.41
C ARG A 171 -9.86 13.00 -6.80
N ALA A 172 -10.94 12.68 -6.08
CA ALA A 172 -11.13 11.35 -5.56
C ALA A 172 -11.07 10.32 -6.69
N PHE A 173 -11.71 10.61 -7.83
CA PHE A 173 -11.66 9.74 -9.01
C PHE A 173 -10.27 9.56 -9.57
N SER A 174 -9.47 10.63 -9.69
CA SER A 174 -8.09 10.54 -10.18
C SER A 174 -7.19 9.70 -9.27
N ILE A 175 -7.32 9.84 -7.95
CA ILE A 175 -6.58 9.02 -6.99
C ILE A 175 -6.98 7.55 -7.11
N ILE A 176 -8.29 7.28 -7.22
CA ILE A 176 -8.81 5.91 -7.41
C ILE A 176 -8.28 5.31 -8.72
N ASP A 177 -8.39 6.02 -9.85
CA ASP A 177 -7.96 5.53 -11.16
C ASP A 177 -6.46 5.27 -11.24
N ARG A 178 -5.66 6.05 -10.52
CA ARG A 178 -4.21 5.85 -10.49
C ARG A 178 -3.80 4.57 -9.77
N LYS A 179 -4.56 4.16 -8.75
CA LYS A 179 -4.28 2.94 -7.98
C LYS A 179 -4.89 1.70 -8.62
N ARG A 180 -6.06 1.85 -9.25
CA ARG A 180 -6.80 0.76 -9.90
C ARG A 180 -5.93 0.00 -10.91
N GLY A 181 -5.92 -1.34 -10.80
CA GLY A 181 -5.15 -2.21 -11.68
C GLY A 181 -3.65 -2.18 -11.46
N THR A 182 -3.17 -1.54 -10.39
CA THR A 182 -1.75 -1.54 -10.00
C THR A 182 -1.56 -2.32 -8.69
N PRO A 183 -0.33 -2.67 -8.30
CA PRO A 183 -0.06 -3.26 -6.98
C PRO A 183 -0.52 -2.41 -5.79
N ASP A 184 -0.79 -1.12 -6.01
CA ASP A 184 -1.24 -0.16 -5.01
C ASP A 184 -2.79 -0.07 -4.92
N GLU A 185 -3.53 -0.91 -5.64
CA GLU A 185 -5.00 -0.95 -5.57
C GLU A 185 -5.45 -1.35 -4.15
N PRO A 186 -6.24 -0.52 -3.45
CA PRO A 186 -6.67 -0.81 -2.09
C PRO A 186 -7.71 -1.94 -2.08
N SER A 187 -7.65 -2.80 -1.07
CA SER A 187 -8.66 -3.87 -0.90
C SER A 187 -10.03 -3.36 -0.46
N THR A 188 -10.10 -2.12 0.02
CA THR A 188 -11.33 -1.49 0.50
C THR A 188 -11.25 0.01 0.33
N TYR A 189 -12.34 0.60 -0.14
CA TYR A 189 -12.57 2.03 -0.19
C TYR A 189 -13.55 2.45 0.90
N VAL A 190 -13.30 3.59 1.54
CA VAL A 190 -14.15 4.13 2.61
C VAL A 190 -14.52 5.58 2.30
N LEU A 191 -15.81 5.90 2.32
CA LEU A 191 -16.31 7.26 2.15
C LEU A 191 -17.01 7.71 3.44
N VAL A 192 -16.64 8.88 3.93
CA VAL A 192 -17.25 9.53 5.08
C VAL A 192 -17.66 10.95 4.68
N PRO A 193 -18.91 11.17 4.24
CA PRO A 193 -19.42 12.53 4.10
C PRO A 193 -19.56 13.15 5.50
N PHE A 194 -19.32 14.45 5.63
CA PHE A 194 -19.67 15.18 6.84
C PHE A 194 -20.33 16.52 6.52
N ASN A 195 -21.12 17.01 7.47
CA ASN A 195 -21.87 18.26 7.38
C ASN A 195 -21.91 18.92 8.78
N ASP A 196 -22.84 19.83 9.00
CA ASP A 196 -23.15 20.41 10.30
C ASP A 196 -24.67 20.55 10.44
N PRO A 197 -25.30 19.99 11.50
CA PRO A 197 -24.69 19.31 12.65
C PRO A 197 -24.33 17.82 12.43
N ASP A 198 -24.73 17.23 11.31
CA ASP A 198 -24.62 15.78 11.07
C ASP A 198 -23.30 15.39 10.38
N PHE A 199 -22.84 14.17 10.63
CA PHE A 199 -21.68 13.59 9.94
C PHE A 199 -21.86 12.08 9.71
N GLY A 200 -21.28 11.55 8.63
CA GLY A 200 -21.58 10.23 8.11
C GLY A 200 -22.91 10.18 7.33
N PRO A 201 -23.47 8.98 7.08
CA PRO A 201 -22.96 7.67 7.48
C PRO A 201 -21.71 7.22 6.70
N VAL A 202 -20.95 6.27 7.27
CA VAL A 202 -19.79 5.67 6.59
C VAL A 202 -20.25 4.70 5.51
N TYR A 203 -19.69 4.84 4.31
CA TYR A 203 -19.89 3.91 3.19
C TYR A 203 -18.60 3.15 2.89
N LYS A 204 -18.68 1.84 2.61
CA LYS A 204 -17.53 0.99 2.29
C LYS A 204 -17.84 0.05 1.13
N THR A 205 -16.85 -0.21 0.30
CA THR A 205 -16.91 -1.22 -0.77
C THR A 205 -15.50 -1.57 -1.23
N SER A 206 -15.32 -2.74 -1.85
CA SER A 206 -14.08 -3.12 -2.54
C SER A 206 -14.11 -2.77 -4.04
N ASP A 207 -15.27 -2.38 -4.60
CA ASP A 207 -15.40 -2.06 -6.03
C ASP A 207 -15.20 -0.56 -6.30
N ALA A 208 -14.16 -0.24 -7.08
CA ALA A 208 -13.82 1.14 -7.45
C ALA A 208 -14.94 1.87 -8.21
N ASN A 209 -15.72 1.19 -9.07
CA ASN A 209 -16.80 1.82 -9.83
C ASN A 209 -18.00 2.11 -8.94
N ILE A 210 -18.37 1.18 -8.06
CA ILE A 210 -19.45 1.38 -7.07
C ILE A 210 -19.05 2.52 -6.12
N PHE A 211 -17.80 2.56 -5.70
CA PHE A 211 -17.29 3.61 -4.84
C PHE A 211 -17.35 4.98 -5.52
N LYS A 212 -16.92 5.06 -6.78
CA LYS A 212 -17.03 6.28 -7.59
C LYS A 212 -18.48 6.73 -7.77
N ALA A 213 -19.40 5.81 -8.03
CA ALA A 213 -20.82 6.11 -8.11
C ALA A 213 -21.34 6.70 -6.78
N SER A 214 -20.89 6.17 -5.64
CA SER A 214 -21.26 6.69 -4.32
C SER A 214 -20.73 8.11 -4.07
N ILE A 215 -19.50 8.40 -4.49
CA ILE A 215 -18.93 9.75 -4.46
C ILE A 215 -19.70 10.70 -5.41
N SER A 216 -20.11 10.24 -6.60
CA SER A 216 -20.89 11.05 -7.55
C SER A 216 -22.22 11.55 -6.97
N LEU A 217 -22.83 10.79 -6.05
CA LEU A 217 -24.10 11.12 -5.41
C LEU A 217 -24.00 12.25 -4.37
N LEU A 218 -22.79 12.62 -3.93
CA LEU A 218 -22.64 13.66 -2.91
C LEU A 218 -23.14 15.01 -3.44
N THR A 219 -23.92 15.72 -2.65
CA THR A 219 -24.38 17.07 -2.96
C THR A 219 -23.98 18.02 -1.84
N ALA A 220 -23.62 19.25 -2.19
CA ALA A 220 -23.29 20.28 -1.23
C ALA A 220 -24.56 21.08 -0.89
N ASN A 221 -25.10 20.85 0.30
CA ASN A 221 -26.31 21.51 0.77
C ASN A 221 -26.36 21.52 2.30
N GLY A 222 -27.28 22.32 2.85
CA GLY A 222 -27.39 22.47 4.29
C GLY A 222 -26.14 23.09 4.92
N GLY A 223 -25.79 22.62 6.11
CA GLY A 223 -24.83 23.26 6.99
C GLY A 223 -25.54 24.24 7.93
N GLY A 224 -25.09 24.27 9.18
CA GLY A 224 -25.53 25.23 10.18
C GLY A 224 -24.69 26.49 10.11
N ASP A 225 -23.85 26.67 11.13
CA ASP A 225 -22.89 27.76 11.22
C ASP A 225 -21.46 27.24 11.08
N THR A 226 -20.65 27.86 10.23
CA THR A 226 -19.20 27.60 10.24
C THR A 226 -18.64 27.96 11.62
N PRO A 227 -17.81 27.12 12.27
CA PRO A 227 -17.08 25.91 11.78
C PRO A 227 -17.89 24.60 11.57
N GLU A 228 -17.32 23.55 10.94
CA GLU A 228 -18.01 22.29 10.57
C GLU A 228 -17.50 21.04 11.34
N MET A 229 -18.18 19.87 11.27
CA MET A 229 -17.86 18.64 12.05
C MET A 229 -16.74 17.76 11.45
N CYS A 230 -15.64 18.39 11.03
CA CYS A 230 -14.56 17.72 10.29
C CYS A 230 -13.82 16.64 11.11
N LEU A 231 -13.48 16.89 12.39
CA LEU A 231 -12.72 15.90 13.17
C LEU A 231 -13.54 14.65 13.47
N SER A 232 -14.85 14.77 13.61
CA SER A 232 -15.78 13.63 13.76
C SER A 232 -15.80 12.77 12.50
N GLY A 233 -15.79 13.40 11.31
CA GLY A 233 -15.63 12.68 10.04
C GLY A 233 -14.30 11.93 9.95
N ILE A 234 -13.20 12.55 10.39
CA ILE A 234 -11.87 11.90 10.43
C ILE A 234 -11.85 10.75 11.44
N GLN A 235 -12.46 10.94 12.62
CA GLN A 235 -12.59 9.89 13.64
C GLN A 235 -13.32 8.67 13.07
N LEU A 236 -14.44 8.90 12.37
CA LEU A 236 -15.18 7.83 11.71
C LEU A 236 -14.30 7.10 10.71
N ALA A 237 -13.54 7.81 9.87
CA ALA A 237 -12.62 7.19 8.91
C ALA A 237 -11.55 6.34 9.62
N LEU A 238 -10.86 6.88 10.64
CA LEU A 238 -9.81 6.16 11.38
C LEU A 238 -10.33 4.89 12.07
N ILE A 239 -11.52 4.94 12.67
CA ILE A 239 -12.12 3.78 13.35
C ILE A 239 -12.61 2.72 12.35
N ASN A 240 -13.00 3.15 11.14
CA ASN A 240 -13.60 2.29 10.13
C ASN A 240 -12.62 1.77 9.08
N SER A 241 -11.34 2.10 9.20
CA SER A 241 -10.30 1.73 8.24
C SER A 241 -9.28 0.79 8.87
N PRO A 242 -8.69 -0.14 8.10
CA PRO A 242 -7.51 -0.87 8.53
C PRO A 242 -6.38 0.04 9.02
N PRO A 243 -5.47 -0.46 9.88
CA PRO A 243 -4.21 0.22 10.13
C PRO A 243 -3.45 0.52 8.82
N SER A 244 -2.61 1.56 8.85
CA SER A 244 -1.81 2.03 7.72
C SER A 244 -2.63 2.49 6.50
N SER A 245 -3.88 2.91 6.71
CA SER A 245 -4.75 3.43 5.64
C SER A 245 -4.36 4.85 5.21
N GLU A 246 -4.73 5.21 3.99
CA GLU A 246 -4.60 6.57 3.48
C GLU A 246 -5.94 7.30 3.54
N ILE A 247 -5.96 8.47 4.18
CA ILE A 247 -7.17 9.26 4.40
C ILE A 247 -7.01 10.62 3.74
N TYR A 248 -7.88 10.95 2.79
CA TYR A 248 -7.95 12.24 2.12
C TYR A 248 -9.16 13.03 2.61
N VAL A 249 -8.92 14.21 3.17
CA VAL A 249 -9.94 15.08 3.76
C VAL A 249 -10.16 16.29 2.86
N PHE A 250 -11.41 16.58 2.46
CA PHE A 250 -11.78 17.71 1.62
C PHE A 250 -12.71 18.65 2.38
N THR A 251 -12.32 19.91 2.57
CA THR A 251 -13.15 20.92 3.26
C THR A 251 -12.77 22.35 2.89
N ASP A 252 -13.74 23.27 3.03
CA ASP A 252 -13.54 24.72 2.89
C ASP A 252 -13.69 25.49 4.20
N ALA A 253 -13.71 24.77 5.34
CA ALA A 253 -14.01 25.34 6.64
C ALA A 253 -13.12 24.82 7.79
N PRO A 254 -12.97 25.62 8.86
CA PRO A 254 -12.48 25.15 10.16
C PRO A 254 -13.29 23.99 10.78
N ALA A 255 -12.67 23.25 11.69
CA ALA A 255 -13.34 22.26 12.54
C ALA A 255 -14.03 22.91 13.75
N LYS A 256 -15.32 22.61 13.96
CA LYS A 256 -16.13 22.96 15.15
C LYS A 256 -15.78 22.09 16.33
N ASP A 257 -15.39 20.86 16.05
CA ASP A 257 -15.09 19.79 16.98
C ASP A 257 -13.58 19.68 17.28
N ASP A 258 -12.88 20.82 17.35
CA ASP A 258 -11.44 20.89 17.61
C ASP A 258 -11.02 20.28 18.96
N TYR A 259 -11.94 20.17 19.92
CA TYR A 259 -11.75 19.44 21.17
C TYR A 259 -11.41 17.95 20.97
N LEU A 260 -11.72 17.36 19.80
CA LEU A 260 -11.35 15.98 19.46
C LEU A 260 -9.89 15.81 19.06
N ARG A 261 -9.12 16.90 18.91
CA ARG A 261 -7.72 16.90 18.46
C ARG A 261 -6.86 15.78 19.05
N ASN A 262 -6.82 15.65 20.38
CA ASN A 262 -5.99 14.64 21.04
C ASN A 262 -6.46 13.20 20.76
N ASN A 263 -7.77 13.01 20.59
CA ASN A 263 -8.32 11.70 20.21
C ASN A 263 -7.93 11.33 18.79
N ILE A 264 -7.95 12.30 17.86
CA ILE A 264 -7.49 12.08 16.48
C ILE A 264 -6.01 11.76 16.43
N LEU A 265 -5.17 12.48 17.18
CA LEU A 265 -3.73 12.20 17.29
C LEU A 265 -3.49 10.76 17.80
N ALA A 266 -4.16 10.35 18.86
CA ALA A 266 -4.04 8.98 19.38
C ALA A 266 -4.50 7.91 18.37
N LEU A 267 -5.56 8.18 17.60
CA LEU A 267 -6.03 7.29 16.53
C LEU A 267 -5.04 7.22 15.35
N ILE A 268 -4.47 8.35 14.95
CA ILE A 268 -3.39 8.40 13.93
C ILE A 268 -2.20 7.57 14.40
N GLU A 269 -1.75 7.77 15.65
CA GLU A 269 -0.60 7.07 16.20
C GLU A 269 -0.82 5.57 16.36
N SER A 270 -2.03 5.15 16.75
CA SER A 270 -2.36 3.72 16.94
C SER A 270 -2.60 3.00 15.62
N THR A 271 -3.30 3.63 14.67
CA THR A 271 -3.57 3.03 13.36
C THR A 271 -2.41 3.15 12.40
N LYS A 272 -1.46 4.08 12.62
CA LYS A 272 -0.39 4.43 11.67
C LYS A 272 -0.92 4.87 10.30
N SER A 273 -2.16 5.36 10.25
CA SER A 273 -2.78 5.88 9.02
C SER A 273 -2.28 7.27 8.71
N SER A 274 -2.15 7.60 7.42
CA SER A 274 -1.79 8.95 6.96
C SER A 274 -3.03 9.78 6.68
N VAL A 275 -3.00 11.07 7.03
CA VAL A 275 -4.12 12.01 6.81
C VAL A 275 -3.64 13.19 5.98
N THR A 276 -4.16 13.29 4.75
CA THR A 276 -3.85 14.38 3.82
C THR A 276 -5.06 15.30 3.68
N PHE A 277 -4.86 16.59 3.95
CA PHE A 277 -5.91 17.61 3.90
C PHE A 277 -5.86 18.38 2.59
N LEU A 278 -7.02 18.54 1.97
CA LEU A 278 -7.25 19.33 0.78
C LEU A 278 -8.21 20.47 1.12
N LEU A 279 -7.62 21.63 1.36
CA LEU A 279 -8.27 22.81 1.90
C LEU A 279 -8.51 23.84 0.81
N THR A 280 -9.71 24.43 0.78
CA THR A 280 -10.03 25.52 -0.15
C THR A 280 -10.47 26.78 0.59
N ASN A 281 -9.83 27.92 0.29
CA ASN A 281 -10.22 29.26 0.79
C ASN A 281 -10.39 29.45 2.31
N ILE A 282 -9.80 28.61 3.16
CA ILE A 282 -9.98 28.68 4.62
C ILE A 282 -9.43 30.01 5.19
N VAL A 283 -8.39 30.58 4.57
CA VAL A 283 -7.78 31.85 4.98
C VAL A 283 -8.43 33.09 4.33
N PHE A 284 -9.20 32.94 3.24
CA PHE A 284 -9.63 34.07 2.39
C PHE A 284 -11.08 34.54 2.59
N ARG A 285 -11.86 33.96 3.50
CA ARG A 285 -13.20 34.48 3.85
C ARG A 285 -13.11 35.80 4.63
N LYS A 286 -12.81 36.90 3.94
CA LYS A 286 -13.19 38.26 4.35
C LYS A 286 -14.71 38.33 4.36
N LYS A 287 -15.35 38.08 5.51
CA LYS A 287 -16.77 38.42 5.65
C LYS A 287 -16.89 39.95 5.60
N ARG A 288 -17.65 40.45 4.61
CA ARG A 288 -18.25 41.79 4.61
C ARG A 288 -19.23 41.86 5.79
N SER A 289 -18.73 42.05 7.00
CA SER A 289 -19.53 42.51 8.13
C SER A 289 -18.58 43.08 9.19
N GLY A 290 -18.78 44.34 9.54
CA GLY A 290 -17.90 45.10 10.42
C GLY A 290 -17.98 44.62 11.87
N GLN A 291 -17.16 43.64 12.24
CA GLN A 291 -16.73 43.44 13.62
C GLN A 291 -15.24 43.06 13.65
N GLN A 292 -14.43 43.98 14.18
CA GLN A 292 -13.03 43.78 14.49
C GLN A 292 -12.92 42.75 15.62
N GLY A 293 -12.49 41.52 15.32
CA GLY A 293 -12.25 40.51 16.35
C GLY A 293 -11.80 39.11 15.89
N GLN A 294 -11.91 38.74 14.61
CA GLN A 294 -11.75 37.34 14.19
C GLN A 294 -10.55 37.04 13.27
N ARG A 295 -9.49 37.86 13.24
CA ARG A 295 -8.25 37.49 12.52
C ARG A 295 -7.51 36.30 13.16
N ALA A 296 -7.65 36.09 14.48
CA ALA A 296 -6.92 35.06 15.22
C ALA A 296 -7.48 33.64 15.08
N ARG A 297 -8.75 33.46 14.70
CA ARG A 297 -9.40 32.13 14.62
C ARG A 297 -9.14 31.40 13.30
N SER A 298 -9.08 32.10 12.15
CA SER A 298 -8.79 31.45 10.86
C SER A 298 -7.35 30.88 10.77
N THR A 299 -6.40 31.52 11.46
CA THR A 299 -5.02 31.04 11.57
C THR A 299 -4.90 29.79 12.43
N GLY A 300 -5.74 29.63 13.47
CA GLY A 300 -5.70 28.47 14.37
C GLY A 300 -6.14 27.16 13.71
N SER A 301 -7.12 27.23 12.79
CA SER A 301 -7.67 26.03 12.12
C SER A 301 -6.76 25.49 11.02
N SER A 302 -6.08 26.36 10.27
CA SER A 302 -5.02 25.93 9.35
C SER A 302 -3.88 25.25 10.12
N ILE A 303 -3.48 25.79 11.27
CA ILE A 303 -2.44 25.18 12.14
C ILE A 303 -2.85 23.78 12.64
N LEU A 304 -4.12 23.58 12.99
CA LEU A 304 -4.64 22.29 13.44
C LEU A 304 -4.52 21.21 12.36
N TYR A 305 -4.98 21.49 11.14
CA TYR A 305 -4.90 20.53 10.03
C TYR A 305 -3.45 20.25 9.61
N GLN A 306 -2.61 21.28 9.56
CA GLN A 306 -1.17 21.14 9.34
C GLN A 306 -0.53 20.19 10.35
N GLU A 307 -0.89 20.30 11.62
CA GLU A 307 -0.37 19.42 12.66
C GLU A 307 -0.83 17.98 12.53
N LEU A 308 -2.14 17.74 12.33
CA LEU A 308 -2.65 16.38 12.12
C LEU A 308 -2.02 15.72 10.89
N ALA A 309 -1.86 16.49 9.81
CA ALA A 309 -1.17 16.02 8.60
C ALA A 309 0.29 15.67 8.89
N ALA A 310 1.02 16.55 9.58
CA ALA A 310 2.43 16.32 9.89
C ALA A 310 2.63 15.10 10.80
N THR A 311 1.85 14.96 11.86
CA THR A 311 1.96 13.82 12.80
C THR A 311 1.62 12.49 12.13
N SER A 312 0.71 12.49 11.15
CA SER A 312 0.34 11.29 10.40
C SER A 312 1.28 10.95 9.24
N GLY A 313 2.29 11.79 8.97
CA GLY A 313 3.12 11.68 7.75
C GLY A 313 2.39 12.08 6.46
N GLY A 314 1.15 12.57 6.56
CA GLY A 314 0.37 13.14 5.47
C GLY A 314 0.84 14.56 5.10
N GLN A 315 -0.05 15.31 4.43
CA GLN A 315 0.25 16.66 3.98
C GLN A 315 -0.99 17.56 4.01
N THR A 316 -0.79 18.86 4.25
CA THR A 316 -1.84 19.86 4.03
C THR A 316 -1.62 20.55 2.71
N ILE A 317 -2.64 20.54 1.88
CA ILE A 317 -2.66 21.14 0.56
C ILE A 317 -3.74 22.21 0.58
N GLU A 318 -3.33 23.48 0.64
CA GLU A 318 -4.25 24.61 0.60
C GLU A 318 -4.14 25.33 -0.74
N THR A 319 -5.28 25.60 -1.38
CA THR A 319 -5.29 26.29 -2.67
C THR A 319 -6.54 27.14 -2.90
N THR A 320 -6.52 27.88 -4.01
CA THR A 320 -7.64 28.71 -4.45
C THR A 320 -8.48 27.96 -5.50
N LYS A 321 -9.75 28.36 -5.64
CA LYS A 321 -10.69 27.77 -6.60
C LYS A 321 -10.12 27.66 -8.03
N ALA A 322 -9.37 28.69 -8.46
CA ALA A 322 -8.80 28.78 -9.80
C ALA A 322 -7.61 27.83 -10.05
N SER A 323 -6.90 27.43 -9.00
CA SER A 323 -5.72 26.57 -9.09
C SER A 323 -6.02 25.10 -8.82
N LEU A 324 -7.29 24.76 -8.53
CA LEU A 324 -7.68 23.40 -8.17
C LEU A 324 -7.43 22.38 -9.28
N GLN A 325 -7.72 22.70 -10.55
CA GLN A 325 -7.58 21.71 -11.64
C GLN A 325 -6.12 21.23 -11.82
N LYS A 326 -5.13 22.11 -11.61
CA LYS A 326 -3.69 21.77 -11.74
C LYS A 326 -3.18 20.88 -10.60
N MET A 327 -3.75 21.01 -9.41
CA MET A 327 -3.38 20.23 -8.22
C MET A 327 -3.68 18.73 -8.35
N THR A 328 -4.57 18.29 -9.25
CA THR A 328 -4.99 16.89 -9.35
C THR A 328 -3.84 15.97 -9.73
N ALA A 329 -2.96 16.42 -10.65
CA ALA A 329 -1.76 15.70 -11.02
C ALA A 329 -0.81 15.53 -9.81
N VAL A 330 -0.68 16.58 -9.00
CA VAL A 330 0.23 16.63 -7.86
C VAL A 330 -0.20 15.70 -6.73
N ILE A 331 -1.50 15.70 -6.40
CA ILE A 331 -2.04 14.80 -5.38
C ILE A 331 -1.89 13.35 -5.84
N SER A 332 -2.13 13.10 -7.13
CA SER A 332 -1.94 11.78 -7.74
C SER A 332 -0.47 11.34 -7.74
N GLU A 333 0.47 12.26 -7.93
CA GLU A 333 1.92 12.01 -7.82
C GLU A 333 2.34 11.69 -6.37
N SER A 334 1.73 12.37 -5.39
CA SER A 334 2.01 12.18 -3.96
C SER A 334 1.39 10.91 -3.35
N SER A 335 0.50 10.22 -4.06
CA SER A 335 -0.25 9.04 -3.58
C SER A 335 0.34 7.69 -4.05
N THR A 336 1.60 7.66 -4.48
CA THR A 336 2.30 6.44 -4.95
C THR A 336 2.95 5.69 -3.79
N ALA A 337 2.84 4.35 -3.75
CA ALA A 337 3.45 3.57 -2.68
C ALA A 337 4.98 3.54 -2.73
N ALA A 338 5.58 3.91 -3.86
CA ALA A 338 7.04 4.04 -4.02
C ALA A 338 7.61 5.33 -3.41
N LEU A 339 6.75 6.22 -2.88
CA LEU A 339 7.17 7.50 -2.33
C LEU A 339 7.79 7.32 -0.94
N VAL A 340 8.99 7.87 -0.74
CA VAL A 340 9.63 7.98 0.57
C VAL A 340 9.75 9.44 0.98
N THR A 341 9.59 9.71 2.28
CA THR A 341 9.82 11.05 2.85
C THR A 341 11.30 11.19 3.19
N LEU A 342 11.99 12.11 2.51
CA LEU A 342 13.41 12.41 2.76
C LEU A 342 13.59 13.42 3.88
N PHE A 343 12.64 14.36 3.99
CA PHE A 343 12.69 15.42 4.98
C PHE A 343 11.30 15.99 5.22
N GLN A 344 11.00 16.35 6.46
CA GLN A 344 9.79 17.07 6.80
C GLN A 344 10.10 18.05 7.95
N ALA A 345 9.65 19.30 7.80
CA ALA A 345 9.79 20.30 8.83
C ALA A 345 8.58 21.24 8.85
N LYS A 346 8.32 21.78 10.03
CA LYS A 346 7.34 22.84 10.26
C LYS A 346 8.05 24.07 10.80
N ASN A 347 7.67 25.24 10.32
CA ASN A 347 8.09 26.51 10.89
C ASN A 347 6.91 27.22 11.53
N THR A 348 7.04 27.53 12.82
CA THR A 348 6.06 28.26 13.62
C THR A 348 6.48 29.70 13.93
N PHE A 349 7.65 30.13 13.46
CA PHE A 349 8.18 31.47 13.68
C PHE A 349 7.75 32.39 12.54
N LEU A 350 7.20 33.55 12.90
CA LEU A 350 6.68 34.54 11.95
C LEU A 350 7.80 35.47 11.49
N ASN A 351 7.80 35.83 10.19
CA ASN A 351 8.74 36.78 9.59
C ASN A 351 10.22 36.38 9.73
N THR A 352 10.51 35.09 9.78
CA THR A 352 11.87 34.57 9.83
C THR A 352 12.24 33.88 8.52
N GLU A 353 13.44 34.15 8.03
CA GLU A 353 14.08 33.26 7.07
C GLU A 353 14.58 32.02 7.82
N SER A 354 14.32 30.84 7.27
CA SER A 354 14.85 29.61 7.84
C SER A 354 15.39 28.71 6.75
N THR A 355 16.50 28.06 7.09
CA THR A 355 17.26 27.22 6.18
C THR A 355 17.19 25.78 6.66
N PHE A 356 16.82 24.89 5.73
CA PHE A 356 16.69 23.46 5.96
C PHE A 356 17.67 22.71 5.08
N TYR A 357 18.08 21.54 5.55
CA TYR A 357 19.00 20.65 4.86
C TYR A 357 18.40 19.26 4.77
N PHE A 358 18.50 18.65 3.60
CA PHE A 358 18.14 17.26 3.37
C PHE A 358 19.18 16.58 2.49
N HIS A 359 19.17 15.25 2.46
CA HIS A 359 20.10 14.48 1.66
C HIS A 359 19.33 13.72 0.58
N VAL A 360 19.88 13.74 -0.63
CA VAL A 360 19.44 12.91 -1.75
C VAL A 360 20.58 11.94 -2.03
N ASP A 361 20.30 10.65 -1.93
CA ASP A 361 21.23 9.61 -2.31
C ASP A 361 20.91 9.08 -3.73
N GLU A 362 21.80 8.25 -4.28
CA GLU A 362 21.68 7.74 -5.65
C GLU A 362 20.49 6.78 -5.86
N SER A 363 19.88 6.25 -4.79
CA SER A 363 18.72 5.35 -4.85
C SER A 363 17.41 6.11 -5.07
N VAL A 364 17.42 7.42 -4.83
CA VAL A 364 16.23 8.26 -4.84
C VAL A 364 16.11 9.01 -6.17
N THR A 365 14.97 8.83 -6.81
CA THR A 365 14.63 9.53 -8.06
C THR A 365 13.38 10.40 -7.86
N ASN A 366 13.08 11.26 -8.83
CA ASN A 366 11.87 12.12 -8.81
C ASN A 366 11.72 12.92 -7.51
N VAL A 367 12.82 13.56 -7.07
CA VAL A 367 12.85 14.36 -5.85
C VAL A 367 11.91 15.54 -5.99
N THR A 368 10.91 15.61 -5.12
CA THR A 368 9.92 16.69 -5.12
C THR A 368 9.81 17.27 -3.71
N ALA A 369 10.05 18.57 -3.59
CA ALA A 369 9.81 19.34 -2.39
C ALA A 369 8.48 20.09 -2.50
N TYR A 370 7.71 20.06 -1.43
CA TYR A 370 6.43 20.71 -1.30
C TYR A 370 6.47 21.70 -0.14
N ILE A 371 6.03 22.93 -0.39
CA ILE A 371 5.94 23.97 0.63
C ILE A 371 4.48 24.41 0.74
N SER A 372 3.94 24.37 1.96
CA SER A 372 2.54 24.72 2.24
C SER A 372 2.51 25.88 3.23
N GLY A 373 2.02 27.04 2.80
CA GLY A 373 2.00 28.26 3.59
C GLY A 373 2.08 29.53 2.73
N ASN A 374 2.07 30.70 3.36
CA ASN A 374 2.16 31.99 2.66
C ASN A 374 3.62 32.45 2.55
N ILE A 375 4.28 32.01 1.47
CA ILE A 375 5.73 32.19 1.27
C ILE A 375 6.02 33.48 0.49
N ILE A 376 7.02 34.24 0.96
CA ILE A 376 7.53 35.45 0.30
C ILE A 376 8.47 35.05 -0.82
N SER A 377 9.49 34.25 -0.48
CA SER A 377 10.49 33.75 -1.40
C SER A 377 11.11 32.48 -0.85
N TYR A 378 11.67 31.68 -1.74
CA TYR A 378 12.50 30.55 -1.37
C TYR A 378 13.66 30.40 -2.34
N THR A 379 14.77 29.85 -1.86
CA THR A 379 15.95 29.51 -2.67
C THR A 379 16.36 28.09 -2.37
N VAL A 380 16.55 27.29 -3.42
CA VAL A 380 17.11 25.94 -3.30
C VAL A 380 18.54 25.96 -3.82
N SER A 381 19.43 25.26 -3.12
CA SER A 381 20.82 25.06 -3.52
C SER A 381 21.15 23.57 -3.53
N ASN A 382 21.79 23.13 -4.60
CA ASN A 382 22.24 21.74 -4.74
C ASN A 382 23.61 21.53 -4.07
N PRO A 383 24.08 20.28 -3.97
CA PRO A 383 25.36 19.96 -3.32
C PRO A 383 26.59 20.63 -3.97
N SER A 384 26.48 20.98 -5.26
CA SER A 384 27.53 21.66 -6.03
C SER A 384 27.55 23.19 -5.84
N GLY A 385 26.65 23.74 -5.02
CA GLY A 385 26.55 25.17 -4.73
C GLY A 385 25.77 25.96 -5.79
N VAL A 386 25.22 25.31 -6.81
CA VAL A 386 24.29 25.96 -7.75
C VAL A 386 23.02 26.29 -6.98
N SER A 387 22.42 27.45 -7.24
CA SER A 387 21.21 27.91 -6.56
C SER A 387 20.15 28.39 -7.53
N GLN A 388 18.87 28.17 -7.19
CA GLN A 388 17.71 28.64 -7.94
C GLN A 388 16.70 29.26 -6.98
N ASN A 389 16.23 30.46 -7.31
CA ASN A 389 15.24 31.20 -6.52
C ASN A 389 13.83 31.00 -7.11
N SER A 390 12.82 31.06 -6.25
CA SER A 390 11.38 31.11 -6.54
C SER A 390 10.93 31.99 -7.72
N SER A 391 11.70 33.01 -8.12
CA SER A 391 11.40 33.82 -9.32
C SER A 391 11.68 33.11 -10.65
N LEU A 392 12.51 32.06 -10.66
CA LEU A 392 12.88 31.30 -11.85
C LEU A 392 12.17 29.95 -11.85
N GLN A 393 11.05 29.88 -12.59
CA GLN A 393 10.19 28.70 -12.65
C GLN A 393 10.89 27.48 -13.28
N ASP A 394 11.59 27.66 -14.39
CA ASP A 394 12.39 26.59 -15.01
C ASP A 394 13.85 27.01 -14.98
N GLY A 395 14.70 26.17 -14.38
CA GLY A 395 16.08 26.53 -14.08
C GLY A 395 16.98 25.32 -13.87
N PRO A 396 18.26 25.57 -13.52
CA PRO A 396 19.29 24.52 -13.48
C PRO A 396 19.04 23.44 -12.43
N LEU A 397 18.21 23.71 -11.43
CA LEU A 397 17.88 22.78 -10.35
C LEU A 397 16.49 22.15 -10.49
N GLY A 398 15.83 22.38 -11.63
CA GLY A 398 14.54 21.80 -11.96
C GLY A 398 13.41 22.83 -12.07
N TYR A 399 12.18 22.34 -11.88
CA TYR A 399 10.96 23.09 -12.16
C TYR A 399 10.19 23.45 -10.89
N MET A 400 9.81 24.72 -10.77
CA MET A 400 9.12 25.31 -9.64
C MET A 400 7.72 25.79 -10.04
N GLU A 401 6.70 25.28 -9.37
CA GLU A 401 5.31 25.60 -9.62
C GLU A 401 4.66 26.23 -8.38
N ASN A 402 3.87 27.27 -8.59
CA ASN A 402 3.10 27.93 -7.53
C ASN A 402 1.60 27.74 -7.80
N LEU A 403 0.89 27.17 -6.83
CA LEU A 403 -0.55 26.91 -6.86
C LEU A 403 -1.27 27.57 -5.67
N GLY A 404 -0.97 28.84 -5.41
CA GLY A 404 -1.59 29.64 -4.35
C GLY A 404 -0.70 29.69 -3.10
N SER A 405 -1.13 29.06 -2.01
CA SER A 405 -0.32 28.84 -0.80
C SER A 405 0.39 27.48 -0.80
N PHE A 406 0.47 26.83 -1.97
CA PHE A 406 1.12 25.55 -2.15
C PHE A 406 2.14 25.65 -3.29
N TYR A 407 3.38 25.27 -3.00
CA TYR A 407 4.51 25.36 -3.92
C TYR A 407 5.11 23.99 -4.13
N ILE A 408 5.46 23.67 -5.38
CA ILE A 408 5.99 22.38 -5.79
C ILE A 408 7.31 22.62 -6.49
N LEU A 409 8.37 22.01 -5.98
CA LEU A 409 9.71 22.10 -6.53
C LEU A 409 10.10 20.68 -6.97
N ARG A 410 10.03 20.42 -8.27
CA ARG A 410 10.52 19.18 -8.89
C ARG A 410 12.01 19.35 -9.13
N LEU A 411 12.82 18.82 -8.23
CA LEU A 411 14.26 19.08 -8.16
C LEU A 411 15.04 18.15 -9.10
N SER A 412 16.21 18.60 -9.53
CA SER A 412 17.19 17.71 -10.16
C SER A 412 17.58 16.59 -9.18
N GLY A 413 17.86 15.41 -9.71
CA GLY A 413 18.31 14.26 -8.92
C GLY A 413 19.78 14.35 -8.50
N ASP A 414 20.31 15.55 -8.26
CA ASP A 414 21.71 15.70 -7.85
C ASP A 414 21.94 15.07 -6.48
N VAL A 415 22.98 14.27 -6.37
CA VAL A 415 23.25 13.45 -5.19
C VAL A 415 24.08 14.26 -4.19
N GLY A 416 23.66 14.26 -2.93
CA GLY A 416 24.36 14.90 -1.83
C GLY A 416 23.45 15.74 -0.94
N ARG A 417 24.05 16.67 -0.20
CA ARG A 417 23.34 17.58 0.70
C ARG A 417 22.74 18.75 -0.06
N TRP A 418 21.42 18.85 0.00
CA TRP A 418 20.64 19.97 -0.51
C TRP A 418 20.33 20.97 0.59
N GLN A 419 20.10 22.22 0.19
CA GLN A 419 19.68 23.30 1.06
C GLN A 419 18.42 23.97 0.49
N ILE A 420 17.45 24.26 1.34
CA ILE A 420 16.30 25.13 1.00
C ILE A 420 16.18 26.22 2.06
N SER A 421 16.25 27.47 1.63
CA SER A 421 16.01 28.65 2.45
C SER A 421 14.64 29.25 2.10
N ILE A 422 13.79 29.46 3.11
CA ILE A 422 12.40 29.91 2.95
C ILE A 422 12.16 31.15 3.81
N SER A 423 11.59 32.18 3.19
CA SER A 423 11.13 33.40 3.86
C SER A 423 9.60 33.47 3.79
N SER A 424 8.95 33.68 4.92
CA SER A 424 7.48 33.62 5.05
C SER A 424 6.94 34.65 6.05
N TYR A 425 5.73 35.17 5.79
CA TYR A 425 5.00 36.01 6.75
C TYR A 425 4.31 35.18 7.85
N GLN A 426 4.08 33.89 7.59
CA GLN A 426 3.26 33.00 8.41
C GLN A 426 3.92 31.63 8.59
N ASN A 427 3.28 30.78 9.37
CA ASN A 427 3.68 29.39 9.52
C ASN A 427 3.64 28.67 8.16
N TYR A 428 4.55 27.72 7.98
CA TYR A 428 4.60 26.87 6.81
C TYR A 428 5.10 25.47 7.13
N ASP A 429 4.76 24.54 6.25
CA ASP A 429 5.26 23.17 6.25
C ASP A 429 6.11 22.94 5.00
N LEU A 430 7.24 22.26 5.17
CA LEU A 430 8.13 21.79 4.12
C LEU A 430 8.16 20.25 4.18
N LYS A 431 7.86 19.60 3.06
CA LYS A 431 8.00 18.15 2.90
C LYS A 431 8.79 17.84 1.64
N VAL A 432 9.85 17.05 1.76
CA VAL A 432 10.67 16.58 0.63
C VAL A 432 10.51 15.09 0.50
N THR A 433 10.25 14.65 -0.73
CA THR A 433 9.94 13.28 -1.07
C THR A 433 10.75 12.83 -2.26
N GLY A 434 10.88 11.52 -2.44
CA GLY A 434 11.43 10.93 -3.65
C GLY A 434 10.92 9.50 -3.84
N GLN A 435 11.33 8.85 -4.90
CA GLN A 435 10.95 7.48 -5.22
C GLN A 435 12.16 6.56 -5.06
N ASN A 436 12.00 5.47 -4.32
CA ASN A 436 13.01 4.43 -4.18
C ASN A 436 12.59 3.13 -4.89
N VAL A 437 13.56 2.30 -5.26
CA VAL A 437 13.32 1.01 -5.90
C VAL A 437 13.77 -0.12 -4.97
N THR A 438 12.87 -1.05 -4.67
CA THR A 438 13.20 -2.28 -3.92
C THR A 438 13.26 -3.47 -4.88
N MET A 439 14.30 -4.32 -4.77
CA MET A 439 14.43 -5.54 -5.56
C MET A 439 14.08 -6.78 -4.72
N MET A 440 13.07 -7.52 -5.15
CA MET A 440 12.75 -8.84 -4.59
C MET A 440 13.45 -9.94 -5.41
N LEU A 441 14.21 -10.81 -4.76
CA LEU A 441 14.87 -11.96 -5.38
C LEU A 441 14.24 -13.27 -4.90
N ARG A 442 13.80 -14.11 -5.83
CA ARG A 442 13.36 -15.48 -5.53
C ARG A 442 14.39 -16.49 -6.00
N VAL A 443 14.88 -17.32 -5.09
CA VAL A 443 15.82 -18.42 -5.36
C VAL A 443 15.07 -19.74 -5.27
N THR A 444 14.84 -20.38 -6.41
CA THR A 444 14.16 -21.68 -6.51
C THR A 444 15.15 -22.83 -6.70
N GLY A 445 14.87 -24.00 -6.12
CA GLY A 445 15.71 -25.20 -6.26
C GLY A 445 16.36 -25.72 -4.97
N LEU A 446 15.95 -25.21 -3.81
CA LEU A 446 16.36 -25.72 -2.50
C LEU A 446 15.59 -27.00 -2.18
N THR A 447 16.31 -28.08 -1.83
CA THR A 447 15.74 -29.30 -1.28
C THR A 447 15.88 -29.28 0.24
N ILE A 448 15.08 -30.06 0.97
CA ILE A 448 15.14 -30.17 2.45
C ILE A 448 16.49 -30.62 3.02
N TYR A 449 17.41 -31.06 2.17
CA TYR A 449 18.76 -31.47 2.58
C TYR A 449 19.84 -30.41 2.31
N ASN A 450 19.53 -29.35 1.55
CA ASN A 450 20.47 -28.28 1.19
C ASN A 450 19.79 -26.91 1.25
N THR A 451 19.92 -26.22 2.39
CA THR A 451 19.57 -24.80 2.50
C THR A 451 20.79 -23.96 2.11
N LEU A 452 20.77 -23.39 0.89
CA LEU A 452 21.72 -22.35 0.51
C LEU A 452 21.30 -21.05 1.20
N VAL A 453 22.22 -20.44 1.94
CA VAL A 453 22.05 -19.10 2.51
C VAL A 453 22.66 -18.11 1.53
N VAL A 454 21.82 -17.34 0.83
CA VAL A 454 22.31 -16.19 0.06
C VAL A 454 22.81 -15.14 1.04
N LYS A 455 24.06 -14.70 0.86
CA LYS A 455 24.68 -13.65 1.67
C LYS A 455 24.58 -12.30 0.98
N ASN A 456 24.90 -12.24 -0.31
CA ASN A 456 24.92 -10.99 -1.06
C ASN A 456 24.26 -11.13 -2.43
N VAL A 457 23.66 -10.02 -2.86
CA VAL A 457 23.27 -9.77 -4.25
C VAL A 457 24.14 -8.65 -4.79
N SER A 458 24.78 -8.89 -5.91
CA SER A 458 25.74 -7.98 -6.52
C SER A 458 25.42 -7.74 -8.00
N PHE A 459 25.87 -6.62 -8.53
CA PHE A 459 25.82 -6.31 -9.95
C PHE A 459 27.24 -6.27 -10.51
N VAL A 460 27.44 -6.85 -11.69
CA VAL A 460 28.72 -6.80 -12.40
C VAL A 460 28.56 -6.21 -13.78
N ASP A 461 29.59 -5.51 -14.25
CA ASP A 461 29.62 -4.89 -15.58
C ASP A 461 29.82 -5.92 -16.71
N PRO A 462 29.88 -5.48 -17.98
CA PRO A 462 30.15 -6.37 -19.09
C PRO A 462 31.49 -7.13 -19.04
N GLY A 463 32.51 -6.55 -18.41
CA GLY A 463 33.82 -7.15 -18.18
C GLY A 463 33.90 -8.03 -16.92
N GLY A 464 32.83 -8.10 -16.12
CA GLY A 464 32.76 -8.88 -14.88
C GLY A 464 33.23 -8.14 -13.63
N SER A 465 33.52 -6.83 -13.72
CA SER A 465 33.89 -6.01 -12.55
C SER A 465 32.69 -5.77 -11.65
N LEU A 466 32.88 -5.83 -10.34
CA LEU A 466 31.84 -5.53 -9.35
C LEU A 466 31.43 -4.05 -9.43
N ILE A 467 30.14 -3.79 -9.57
CA ILE A 467 29.55 -2.45 -9.56
C ILE A 467 28.99 -2.13 -8.17
N VAL A 468 28.12 -3.01 -7.65
CA VAL A 468 27.44 -2.86 -6.36
C VAL A 468 27.28 -4.23 -5.72
N SER A 469 27.32 -4.29 -4.39
CA SER A 469 27.01 -5.50 -3.63
C SER A 469 26.20 -5.13 -2.40
N SER A 470 25.02 -5.70 -2.28
CA SER A 470 24.11 -5.51 -1.16
C SER A 470 23.95 -6.81 -0.38
N PRO A 471 23.88 -6.76 0.96
CA PRO A 471 23.48 -7.91 1.76
C PRO A 471 22.10 -8.40 1.32
N ALA A 472 21.99 -9.71 1.14
CA ALA A 472 20.74 -10.39 0.94
C ALA A 472 20.18 -10.77 2.31
N MET A 473 19.02 -10.22 2.63
CA MET A 473 18.30 -10.58 3.83
C MET A 473 17.33 -11.71 3.48
N PRO A 474 17.41 -12.88 4.15
CA PRO A 474 16.39 -13.90 3.98
C PRO A 474 15.03 -13.29 4.35
N ALA A 475 14.06 -13.45 3.46
CA ALA A 475 12.68 -13.20 3.80
C ALA A 475 12.24 -14.23 4.86
N LEU A 476 11.15 -13.95 5.57
CA LEU A 476 10.55 -14.86 6.56
C LEU A 476 10.08 -16.23 5.97
N SER A 477 10.25 -16.45 4.66
CA SER A 477 9.98 -17.69 3.91
C SER A 477 11.26 -18.27 3.31
N THR A 478 11.39 -19.60 3.30
CA THR A 478 12.56 -20.30 2.75
C THR A 478 12.73 -20.05 1.24
N GLY A 479 13.91 -19.59 0.82
CA GLY A 479 14.28 -19.38 -0.59
C GLY A 479 13.91 -18.01 -1.20
N LEU A 480 13.31 -17.09 -0.44
CA LEU A 480 13.13 -15.70 -0.85
C LEU A 480 14.15 -14.81 -0.13
N TYR A 481 14.73 -13.89 -0.87
CA TYR A 481 15.70 -12.93 -0.34
C TYR A 481 15.34 -11.52 -0.80
N TYR A 482 15.37 -10.58 0.14
CA TYR A 482 15.32 -9.16 -0.17
C TYR A 482 16.74 -8.62 -0.18
N ALA A 483 17.07 -7.84 -1.19
CA ALA A 483 18.29 -7.05 -1.18
C ALA A 483 17.89 -5.60 -1.35
N TYR A 484 18.26 -4.78 -0.36
CA TYR A 484 18.20 -3.34 -0.51
C TYR A 484 19.33 -2.94 -1.44
N ILE A 485 18.96 -2.66 -2.69
CA ILE A 485 19.88 -2.24 -3.72
C ILE A 485 20.03 -0.73 -3.59
N GLU A 486 21.17 -0.28 -3.05
CA GLU A 486 21.48 1.15 -2.91
C GLU A 486 21.53 1.85 -4.28
N ARG A 487 21.87 1.11 -5.36
CA ARG A 487 22.00 1.69 -6.71
C ARG A 487 21.81 0.64 -7.81
N PHE A 488 20.92 0.91 -8.77
CA PHE A 488 20.89 0.16 -10.02
C PHE A 488 21.91 0.73 -11.03
N PRO A 489 22.68 -0.10 -11.75
CA PRO A 489 23.64 0.40 -12.73
C PRO A 489 22.93 1.13 -13.88
N GLY A 490 23.45 2.31 -14.25
CA GLY A 490 22.99 3.08 -15.43
C GLY A 490 23.51 2.54 -16.76
N GLN A 491 24.21 1.40 -16.72
CA GLN A 491 24.78 0.67 -17.85
C GLN A 491 24.31 -0.78 -17.80
N GLN A 492 24.55 -1.57 -18.85
CA GLN A 492 24.26 -3.01 -18.81
C GLN A 492 25.02 -3.70 -17.66
N PHE A 493 24.32 -4.57 -16.95
CA PHE A 493 24.88 -5.34 -15.84
C PHE A 493 24.36 -6.77 -15.81
N ALA A 494 25.08 -7.68 -15.15
CA ALA A 494 24.58 -9.00 -14.78
C ALA A 494 24.38 -9.08 -13.27
N LEU A 495 23.38 -9.84 -12.85
CA LEU A 495 23.12 -10.12 -11.44
C LEU A 495 24.06 -11.24 -10.99
N VAL A 496 24.72 -11.05 -9.86
CA VAL A 496 25.54 -12.06 -9.20
C VAL A 496 24.99 -12.32 -7.82
N VAL A 497 24.79 -13.58 -7.47
CA VAL A 497 24.31 -14.00 -6.15
C VAL A 497 25.42 -14.83 -5.52
N THR A 498 25.83 -14.47 -4.31
CA THR A 498 26.79 -15.23 -3.52
C THR A 498 26.21 -15.65 -2.18
N GLY A 499 26.69 -16.77 -1.67
CA GLY A 499 26.20 -17.32 -0.42
C GLY A 499 26.99 -18.56 -0.01
N GLN A 500 26.46 -19.28 0.98
CA GLN A 500 27.07 -20.52 1.49
C GLN A 500 26.01 -21.62 1.63
N ASP A 501 26.43 -22.87 1.53
CA ASP A 501 25.61 -24.02 1.91
C ASP A 501 25.72 -24.33 3.41
N ASN A 502 24.99 -25.37 3.86
CA ASN A 502 25.01 -25.84 5.24
C ASN A 502 26.37 -26.37 5.72
N SER A 503 27.28 -26.66 4.80
CA SER A 503 28.66 -27.09 5.07
C SER A 503 29.65 -25.93 4.98
N SER A 504 29.17 -24.68 4.92
CA SER A 504 29.96 -23.45 4.75
C SER A 504 30.71 -23.36 3.43
N ASN A 505 30.41 -24.19 2.43
CA ASN A 505 31.00 -24.05 1.10
C ASN A 505 30.39 -22.85 0.40
N GLU A 506 31.24 -22.00 -0.18
CA GLU A 506 30.80 -20.81 -0.87
C GLU A 506 30.24 -21.14 -2.26
N PHE A 507 29.17 -20.46 -2.65
CA PHE A 507 28.66 -20.48 -4.00
C PHE A 507 28.58 -19.07 -4.59
N ARG A 508 28.73 -19.02 -5.91
CA ARG A 508 28.51 -17.84 -6.75
C ARG A 508 27.69 -18.26 -7.97
N ARG A 509 26.64 -17.51 -8.30
CA ARG A 509 25.83 -17.69 -9.52
C ARG A 509 25.66 -16.34 -10.20
N GLN A 510 25.69 -16.31 -11.52
CA GLN A 510 25.51 -15.09 -12.31
C GLN A 510 24.36 -15.28 -13.29
N SER A 511 23.57 -14.24 -13.54
CA SER A 511 22.53 -14.26 -14.57
C SER A 511 23.15 -14.52 -15.94
N ASN A 512 22.45 -15.31 -16.76
CA ASN A 512 22.81 -15.56 -18.16
C ASN A 512 22.36 -14.42 -19.09
N THR A 513 21.47 -13.55 -18.61
CA THR A 513 21.03 -12.34 -19.31
C THR A 513 21.73 -11.10 -18.73
N ARG A 514 22.02 -10.15 -19.63
CA ARG A 514 22.43 -8.80 -19.24
C ARG A 514 21.18 -7.94 -19.11
N ILE A 515 21.09 -7.19 -18.03
CA ILE A 515 19.98 -6.35 -17.64
C ILE A 515 20.39 -4.89 -17.90
N THR A 516 19.49 -4.09 -18.45
CA THR A 516 19.66 -2.63 -18.56
C THR A 516 18.53 -1.99 -17.78
N SER A 517 18.83 -0.98 -16.96
CA SER A 517 17.79 -0.18 -16.31
C SER A 517 17.04 0.64 -17.36
N SER A 518 15.73 0.42 -17.51
CA SER A 518 14.91 1.17 -18.47
C SER A 518 14.43 2.49 -17.86
N ARG A 519 14.65 3.62 -18.56
CA ARG A 519 13.83 4.83 -18.41
C ARG A 519 12.63 4.66 -19.34
N ILE A 520 11.45 4.38 -18.81
CA ILE A 520 10.25 4.23 -19.65
C ILE A 520 9.76 5.62 -20.06
N SER A 521 9.86 5.94 -21.35
CA SER A 521 9.00 6.89 -22.05
C SER A 521 8.22 6.12 -23.11
N VAL A 522 6.89 6.17 -23.07
CA VAL A 522 6.02 5.42 -23.99
C VAL A 522 5.76 6.25 -25.24
N GLU A 523 6.23 5.78 -26.40
CA GLU A 523 5.68 6.12 -27.71
C GLU A 523 5.13 4.84 -28.37
N VAL A 524 3.92 4.93 -28.94
CA VAL A 524 3.18 3.79 -29.51
C VAL A 524 3.42 3.71 -31.02
N SER A 525 3.73 2.52 -31.53
CA SER A 525 3.50 2.16 -32.94
C SER A 525 3.21 0.66 -33.11
N SER A 526 2.36 0.32 -34.10
CA SER A 526 1.62 -0.96 -34.17
C SER A 526 2.25 -2.08 -35.04
N LEU A 527 2.16 -3.31 -34.52
CA LEU A 527 1.91 -4.65 -35.13
C LEU A 527 2.66 -5.13 -36.40
N ARG A 528 3.30 -6.33 -36.31
CA ARG A 528 2.95 -7.58 -37.05
C ARG A 528 3.88 -8.79 -36.74
N ASP A 529 3.27 -9.81 -36.12
CA ASP A 529 3.28 -11.27 -36.41
C ASP A 529 4.55 -12.20 -36.42
N THR A 530 4.30 -13.43 -35.91
CA THR A 530 4.89 -14.79 -36.13
C THR A 530 5.98 -15.45 -35.21
N ARG A 531 5.50 -16.43 -34.42
CA ARG A 531 5.97 -17.83 -34.11
C ARG A 531 7.41 -18.15 -33.59
N LEU A 532 7.51 -18.74 -32.36
CA LEU A 532 8.03 -20.10 -32.00
C LEU A 532 8.34 -20.28 -30.48
N LEU A 533 8.08 -21.48 -29.95
CA LEU A 533 8.40 -22.03 -28.60
C LEU A 533 9.94 -22.16 -28.41
N SER A 534 10.61 -22.03 -27.26
CA SER A 534 10.37 -22.49 -25.87
C SER A 534 11.47 -21.96 -24.89
N LEU A 535 11.24 -22.16 -23.58
CA LEU A 535 12.06 -21.92 -22.37
C LEU A 535 12.17 -20.46 -21.84
N LEU A 536 11.39 -20.14 -20.80
CA LEU A 536 11.44 -18.88 -20.04
C LEU A 536 11.71 -19.14 -18.55
N VAL A 537 12.84 -18.61 -18.07
CA VAL A 537 13.14 -18.42 -16.65
C VAL A 537 12.53 -17.07 -16.26
N TRP A 538 11.58 -17.05 -15.32
CA TRP A 538 10.96 -15.81 -14.84
C TRP A 538 11.78 -15.22 -13.69
N ALA A 539 12.40 -14.07 -13.92
CA ALA A 539 12.68 -13.09 -12.88
C ALA A 539 11.61 -12.00 -13.01
N ALA A 540 10.68 -11.93 -12.05
CA ALA A 540 9.69 -10.85 -12.03
C ALA A 540 10.35 -9.57 -11.51
N VAL A 541 10.88 -8.76 -12.43
CA VAL A 541 10.98 -7.31 -12.26
C VAL A 541 9.94 -6.75 -13.20
N TRP A 542 8.99 -5.96 -12.70
CA TRP A 542 7.97 -5.35 -13.53
C TRP A 542 8.65 -4.38 -14.52
N SER A 543 8.65 -4.75 -15.80
CA SER A 543 8.72 -3.82 -16.92
C SER A 543 7.77 -4.34 -18.00
N SER A 544 6.77 -3.55 -18.37
CA SER A 544 6.00 -3.78 -19.59
C SER A 544 6.88 -3.44 -20.79
N GLY A 545 7.18 -4.45 -21.61
CA GLY A 545 8.04 -4.40 -22.79
C GLY A 545 8.74 -5.72 -23.01
#